data_AF-A0A7Y9Z9G5-F1
#
_entry.id   AF-A0A7Y9Z9G5-F1
#
_cell.length_a   1.000
_cell.length_b   1.000
_cell.length_c   1.000
_cell.angle_alpha   90.00
_cell.angle_beta   90.00
_cell.angle_gamma   90.00
#
_symmetry.space_group_name_H-M   'P 1'
#
loop_
_entity.id
_entity.type
_entity.pdbx_description
1 polymer ?
#
loop_
_entity_poly.entity_id
_entity_poly.type
_entity_poly.pdbx_seq_one_letter_code
_entity_poly.pdbx_strand_id
1 'polypeptide(L)'
;MIESIPAPCPTHPTTYHERIQVLPSGSRRIFRFESVVGLPRRCAVLETELMDADREIDLMDYLWVLEHKGRGARVFTALLSVAIGVFVGFAASGYSSTGVSIGTMAIALVVAAALGLLIEAASARVATVRLRRILDWRKRVGF
;
A
#
# COMPACT_ATOMS: atom_id res chain seq x y z
N MET A 1 17.31 -23.16 -21.98
CA MET A 1 15.88 -22.87 -22.22
C MET A 1 15.79 -21.41 -22.59
N ILE A 2 15.36 -21.10 -23.82
CA ILE A 2 15.12 -19.72 -24.23
C ILE A 2 13.79 -19.34 -23.58
N GLU A 3 13.86 -18.58 -22.51
CA GLU A 3 12.71 -18.00 -21.81
C GLU A 3 12.05 -17.04 -22.82
N SER A 4 11.00 -17.52 -23.48
CA SER A 4 10.27 -16.72 -24.45
C SER A 4 9.66 -15.53 -23.73
N ILE A 5 10.11 -14.33 -24.07
CA ILE A 5 9.61 -13.06 -23.52
C ILE A 5 8.08 -13.05 -23.73
N PRO A 6 7.27 -13.13 -22.66
CA PRO A 6 5.83 -13.11 -22.82
C PRO A 6 5.41 -11.72 -23.30
N ALA A 7 4.40 -11.69 -24.17
CA ALA A 7 3.85 -10.45 -24.70
C ALA A 7 3.49 -9.47 -23.57
N PRO A 8 3.61 -8.14 -23.78
CA PRO A 8 3.27 -7.15 -22.77
C PRO A 8 1.82 -7.34 -22.32
N CYS A 9 1.63 -7.51 -21.01
CA CYS A 9 0.31 -7.73 -20.44
C CYS A 9 -0.48 -6.41 -20.45
N PRO A 10 -1.70 -6.36 -21.03
CA PRO A 10 -2.49 -5.14 -21.11
C PRO A 10 -2.96 -4.60 -19.75
N THR A 11 -2.91 -5.43 -18.70
CA THR A 11 -3.40 -5.09 -17.36
C THR A 11 -2.38 -4.36 -16.50
N HIS A 12 -1.09 -4.56 -16.82
CA HIS A 12 0.05 -4.07 -16.06
C HIS A 12 0.89 -3.12 -16.93
N PRO A 13 1.80 -2.32 -16.33
CA PRO A 13 2.72 -1.50 -17.12
C PRO A 13 3.48 -2.35 -18.15
N THR A 14 3.93 -1.73 -19.24
CA THR A 14 4.87 -2.37 -20.17
C THR A 14 6.04 -2.93 -19.36
N THR A 15 6.49 -4.15 -19.67
CA THR A 15 7.56 -4.92 -19.00
C THR A 15 7.20 -5.76 -17.76
N TYR A 16 5.95 -5.73 -17.28
CA TYR A 16 5.60 -6.39 -16.02
C TYR A 16 5.79 -7.93 -15.98
N HIS A 17 5.84 -8.60 -17.14
CA HIS A 17 6.12 -10.05 -17.24
C HIS A 17 7.44 -10.35 -17.96
N GLU A 18 8.41 -9.43 -17.99
CA GLU A 18 9.76 -9.76 -18.49
C GLU A 18 10.42 -10.92 -17.74
N ARG A 19 9.91 -11.26 -16.56
CA ARG A 19 10.28 -12.42 -15.76
C ARG A 19 9.06 -12.95 -15.01
N ILE A 20 9.16 -14.20 -14.55
CA ILE A 20 8.18 -14.82 -13.66
C ILE A 20 8.03 -13.98 -12.39
N GLN A 21 6.80 -13.51 -12.14
CA GLN A 21 6.44 -12.65 -11.03
C GLN A 21 6.01 -13.43 -9.80
N VAL A 22 5.49 -14.66 -9.97
CA VAL A 22 5.21 -15.56 -8.86
C VAL A 22 6.51 -16.22 -8.37
N LEU A 23 6.74 -16.15 -7.07
CA LEU A 23 7.88 -16.82 -6.42
C LEU A 23 7.57 -18.30 -6.22
N PRO A 24 8.58 -19.18 -6.26
CA PRO A 24 8.38 -20.61 -6.04
C PRO A 24 7.81 -20.91 -4.64
N SER A 25 7.19 -22.07 -4.49
CA SER A 25 6.64 -22.56 -3.23
C SER A 25 7.69 -22.55 -2.11
N GLY A 26 7.26 -22.32 -0.86
CA GLY A 26 8.14 -22.14 0.30
C GLY A 26 8.80 -20.75 0.41
N SER A 27 8.66 -19.88 -0.59
CA SER A 27 9.07 -18.49 -0.47
C SER A 27 8.18 -17.73 0.51
N ARG A 28 8.79 -16.90 1.38
CA ARG A 28 8.07 -16.04 2.36
C ARG A 28 7.04 -15.09 1.73
N ARG A 29 7.13 -14.84 0.42
CA ARG A 29 6.24 -13.97 -0.34
C ARG A 29 5.72 -14.69 -1.57
N ILE A 30 4.51 -14.33 -2.01
CA ILE A 30 3.87 -14.91 -3.21
C ILE A 30 4.33 -14.22 -4.48
N PHE A 31 4.20 -12.90 -4.52
CA PHE A 31 4.59 -12.10 -5.68
C PHE A 31 5.94 -11.41 -5.44
N ARG A 32 6.73 -11.25 -6.50
CA ARG A 32 7.93 -10.41 -6.52
C ARG A 32 7.62 -8.92 -6.49
N PHE A 33 6.44 -8.54 -6.97
CA PHE A 33 6.03 -7.14 -7.08
C PHE A 33 5.74 -6.51 -5.72
N GLU A 34 6.37 -5.36 -5.46
CA GLU A 34 6.12 -4.54 -4.29
C GLU A 34 5.29 -3.32 -4.69
N SER A 35 4.14 -3.15 -4.03
CA SER A 35 3.34 -1.92 -4.17
C SER A 35 2.69 -1.54 -2.86
N VAL A 36 2.33 -0.27 -2.74
CA VAL A 36 1.57 0.28 -1.60
C VAL A 36 0.23 -0.46 -1.43
N VAL A 37 -0.37 -0.92 -2.54
CA VAL A 37 -1.61 -1.70 -2.52
C VAL A 37 -1.37 -3.13 -2.00
N GLY A 38 -0.17 -3.68 -2.14
CA GLY A 38 0.23 -4.98 -1.59
C GLY A 38 -0.20 -6.21 -2.41
N LEU A 39 -1.00 -6.01 -3.47
CA LEU A 39 -1.35 -7.05 -4.45
C LEU A 39 -1.27 -6.50 -5.87
N PRO A 40 -0.80 -7.29 -6.84
CA PRO A 40 -0.91 -6.94 -8.25
C PRO A 40 -2.36 -7.02 -8.74
N ARG A 41 -2.66 -6.33 -9.85
CA ARG A 41 -3.90 -6.59 -10.59
C ARG A 41 -3.91 -8.04 -11.09
N ARG A 42 -5.10 -8.60 -11.25
CA ARG A 42 -5.28 -9.94 -11.81
C ARG A 42 -5.11 -9.91 -13.32
N CYS A 43 -4.32 -10.81 -13.87
CA CYS A 43 -4.20 -11.02 -15.31
C CYS A 43 -3.96 -12.51 -15.61
N ALA A 44 -4.28 -12.95 -16.83
CA ALA A 44 -4.19 -14.35 -17.23
C ALA A 44 -2.78 -14.94 -17.05
N VAL A 45 -1.72 -14.16 -17.33
CA VAL A 45 -0.33 -14.61 -17.18
C VAL A 45 0.03 -14.84 -15.70
N LEU A 46 -0.42 -13.97 -14.80
CA LEU A 46 -0.16 -14.17 -13.38
C LEU A 46 -0.95 -15.36 -12.82
N GLU A 47 -2.13 -15.63 -13.36
CA GLU A 47 -2.92 -16.81 -13.02
C GLU A 47 -2.21 -18.09 -13.44
N THR A 48 -1.63 -18.14 -14.65
CA THR A 48 -0.83 -19.29 -15.09
C THR A 48 0.42 -19.46 -14.25
N GLU A 49 1.17 -18.38 -13.98
CA GLU A 49 2.35 -18.46 -13.11
C GLU A 49 2.00 -18.92 -11.68
N LEU A 50 0.82 -18.58 -11.17
CA LEU A 50 0.36 -18.99 -9.84
C LEU A 50 0.02 -20.49 -9.79
N MET A 51 -0.65 -21.00 -10.83
CA MET A 51 -0.92 -22.42 -10.99
C MET A 51 0.38 -23.21 -11.18
N ASP A 52 1.27 -22.75 -12.06
CA ASP A 52 2.54 -23.43 -12.36
C ASP A 52 3.46 -23.52 -11.13
N ALA A 53 3.38 -22.53 -10.23
CA ALA A 53 4.12 -22.53 -8.98
C ALA A 53 3.43 -23.31 -7.84
N ASP A 54 2.22 -23.84 -8.06
CA ASP A 54 1.36 -24.50 -7.06
C ASP A 54 1.13 -23.64 -5.80
N ARG A 55 0.74 -22.38 -6.00
CA ARG A 55 0.64 -21.36 -4.93
C ARG A 55 -0.73 -20.77 -4.73
N GLU A 56 -1.76 -21.42 -5.26
CA GLU A 56 -3.14 -20.94 -5.12
C GLU A 56 -3.57 -20.95 -3.65
N ILE A 57 -3.21 -21.99 -2.89
CA ILE A 57 -3.52 -22.12 -1.46
C ILE A 57 -2.79 -21.06 -0.64
N ASP A 58 -1.48 -20.89 -0.86
CA ASP A 58 -0.70 -19.82 -0.22
C ASP A 58 -1.34 -18.44 -0.44
N LEU A 59 -1.85 -18.20 -1.66
CA LEU A 59 -2.52 -16.94 -1.98
C LEU A 59 -3.83 -16.78 -1.21
N MET A 60 -4.63 -17.83 -1.04
CA MET A 60 -5.84 -17.76 -0.20
C MET A 60 -5.52 -17.35 1.23
N ASP A 61 -4.52 -17.98 1.86
CA ASP A 61 -4.09 -17.65 3.22
C ASP A 61 -3.59 -16.21 3.32
N TYR A 62 -2.79 -15.76 2.33
CA TYR A 62 -2.30 -14.39 2.28
C TYR A 62 -3.43 -13.36 2.12
N LEU A 63 -4.44 -13.65 1.28
CA LEU A 63 -5.61 -12.79 1.13
C LEU A 63 -6.39 -12.67 2.44
N TRP A 64 -6.55 -13.78 3.17
CA TRP A 64 -7.21 -13.80 4.47
C TRP A 64 -6.47 -12.91 5.48
N VAL A 65 -5.16 -13.04 5.59
CA VAL A 65 -4.33 -12.21 6.48
C VAL A 65 -4.43 -10.72 6.11
N LEU A 66 -4.39 -10.40 4.83
CA LEU A 66 -4.46 -9.01 4.35
C LEU A 66 -5.80 -8.34 4.64
N GLU A 67 -6.90 -9.07 4.52
CA GLU A 67 -8.25 -8.58 4.85
C GLU A 67 -8.34 -8.20 6.34
N HIS A 68 -7.73 -9.00 7.21
CA HIS A 68 -7.82 -8.82 8.67
C HIS A 68 -6.81 -7.79 9.23
N LYS A 69 -5.71 -7.49 8.52
CA LYS A 69 -4.67 -6.57 8.99
C LYS A 69 -5.07 -5.07 8.97
N GLY A 70 -6.21 -4.73 8.37
CA GLY A 70 -6.55 -3.36 7.92
C GLY A 70 -7.04 -2.32 8.95
N ARG A 71 -7.06 -2.58 10.26
CA ARG A 71 -7.63 -1.64 11.24
C ARG A 71 -6.63 -0.80 12.04
N GLY A 72 -5.36 -1.21 12.16
CA GLY A 72 -4.41 -0.58 13.11
C GLY A 72 -3.80 0.76 12.69
N ALA A 73 -3.63 1.01 11.38
CA ALA A 73 -2.82 2.15 10.90
C ALA A 73 -3.45 3.54 11.13
N ARG A 74 -4.78 3.62 11.24
CA ARG A 74 -5.51 4.91 11.40
C ARG A 74 -5.22 5.59 12.74
N VAL A 75 -4.88 4.82 13.77
CA VAL A 75 -4.57 5.37 15.10
C VAL A 75 -3.19 6.01 15.11
N PHE A 76 -2.23 5.41 14.41
CA PHE A 76 -0.85 5.91 14.35
C PHE A 76 -0.75 7.22 13.56
N THR A 77 -1.47 7.35 12.44
CA THR A 77 -1.51 8.59 11.65
C THR A 77 -2.17 9.73 12.41
N ALA A 78 -3.25 9.47 13.15
CA ALA A 78 -3.87 10.43 14.05
C ALA A 78 -2.93 10.86 15.20
N LEU A 79 -2.18 9.92 15.78
CA LEU A 79 -1.19 10.24 16.82
C LEU A 79 0.00 11.05 16.26
N LEU A 80 0.48 10.71 15.06
CA LEU A 80 1.59 11.42 14.42
C LEU A 80 1.23 12.86 14.08
N SER A 81 0.02 13.11 13.58
CA SER A 81 -0.44 14.46 13.27
C SER A 81 -0.61 15.31 14.54
N VAL A 82 -1.12 14.73 15.63
CA VAL A 82 -1.14 15.37 16.95
C VAL A 82 0.28 15.67 17.44
N ALA A 83 1.21 14.71 17.35
CA ALA A 83 2.59 14.88 17.79
C ALA A 83 3.33 15.97 17.02
N ILE A 84 3.13 16.06 15.70
CA ILE A 84 3.69 17.16 14.88
C ILE A 84 3.11 18.50 15.33
N GLY A 85 1.80 18.59 15.56
CA GLY A 85 1.15 19.82 16.06
C GLY A 85 1.72 20.26 17.41
N VAL A 86 1.94 19.31 18.33
CA VAL A 86 2.54 19.57 19.65
C VAL A 86 4.00 19.98 19.52
N PHE A 87 4.81 19.30 18.70
CA PHE A 87 6.22 19.61 18.51
C PHE A 87 6.43 21.00 17.90
N VAL A 88 5.62 21.38 16.91
CA VAL A 88 5.61 22.74 16.34
C VAL A 88 5.21 23.77 17.39
N GLY A 89 4.23 23.46 18.25
CA GLY A 89 3.85 24.32 19.37
C GLY A 89 4.95 24.53 20.41
N PHE A 90 5.73 23.48 20.72
CA PHE A 90 6.85 23.55 21.67
C PHE A 90 8.10 24.20 21.08
N ALA A 91 8.45 23.93 19.82
CA ALA A 91 9.57 24.57 19.15
C ALA A 91 9.37 26.09 19.01
N ALA A 92 8.11 26.55 18.95
CA ALA A 92 7.78 27.97 18.92
C ALA A 92 7.82 28.67 20.29
N SER A 93 7.75 27.92 21.40
CA SER A 93 7.74 28.48 22.77
C SER A 93 9.13 28.48 23.45
N GLY A 94 10.13 27.80 22.86
CA GLY A 94 11.51 27.76 23.34
C GLY A 94 12.47 28.68 22.59
N TYR A 95 12.71 29.87 23.15
CA TYR A 95 13.86 30.77 22.90
C TYR A 95 14.23 31.14 21.45
N SER A 96 13.72 32.27 20.95
CA SER A 96 14.55 33.43 20.52
C SER A 96 13.68 34.56 19.97
N SER A 97 14.21 35.77 20.09
CA SER A 97 13.67 37.14 19.91
C SER A 97 12.97 37.52 18.59
N THR A 98 12.42 36.57 17.85
CA THR A 98 11.58 36.83 16.66
C THR A 98 10.19 36.30 16.93
N GLY A 99 9.26 37.20 17.26
CA GLY A 99 7.87 36.88 17.57
C GLY A 99 7.21 36.14 16.41
N VAL A 100 7.13 34.83 16.52
CA VAL A 100 6.29 33.97 15.66
C VAL A 100 4.86 34.42 15.92
N SER A 101 4.27 35.10 14.93
CA SER A 101 2.92 35.64 15.07
C SER A 101 1.91 34.50 15.21
N ILE A 102 0.79 34.76 15.88
CA ILE A 102 -0.35 33.84 15.96
C ILE A 102 -0.74 33.34 14.55
N GLY A 103 -0.60 34.19 13.53
CA GLY A 103 -0.80 33.85 12.13
C GLY A 103 0.12 32.74 11.64
N THR A 104 1.41 32.77 11.96
CA THR A 104 2.35 31.71 11.58
C THR A 104 2.07 30.36 12.25
N MET A 105 1.64 30.34 13.52
CA MET A 105 1.21 29.11 14.18
C MET A 105 -0.09 28.56 13.60
N ALA A 106 -1.06 29.44 13.31
CA ALA A 106 -2.31 29.06 12.67
C ALA A 106 -2.07 28.46 11.28
N ILE A 107 -1.19 29.06 10.48
CA ILE A 107 -0.79 28.53 9.17
C ILE A 107 -0.16 27.13 9.31
N ALA A 108 0.75 26.94 10.27
CA ALA A 108 1.40 25.64 10.48
C ALA A 108 0.39 24.54 10.88
N LEU A 109 -0.57 24.86 11.75
CA LEU A 109 -1.65 23.93 12.11
C LEU A 109 -2.55 23.60 10.92
N VAL A 110 -2.93 24.59 10.11
CA VAL A 110 -3.73 24.37 8.91
C VAL A 110 -2.99 23.49 7.91
N VAL A 111 -1.70 23.72 7.70
CA VAL A 111 -0.86 22.88 6.82
C VAL A 111 -0.75 21.46 7.35
N ALA A 112 -0.51 21.28 8.66
CA ALA A 112 -0.44 19.95 9.27
C ALA A 112 -1.79 19.21 9.17
N ALA A 113 -2.91 19.89 9.41
CA ALA A 113 -4.24 19.32 9.26
C ALA A 113 -4.54 18.94 7.80
N ALA A 114 -4.18 19.80 6.84
CA ALA A 114 -4.33 19.52 5.42
C ALA A 114 -3.50 18.31 4.99
N LEU A 115 -2.23 18.21 5.42
CA LEU A 115 -1.39 17.05 5.16
C LEU A 115 -1.96 15.77 5.79
N GLY A 116 -2.44 15.84 7.03
CA GLY A 116 -3.11 14.73 7.69
C GLY A 116 -4.32 14.24 6.90
N LEU A 117 -5.19 15.15 6.46
CA LEU A 117 -6.35 14.83 5.62
C LEU A 117 -5.95 14.22 4.27
N LEU A 118 -4.89 14.72 3.63
CA LEU A 118 -4.38 14.16 2.38
C LEU A 118 -3.84 12.73 2.56
N ILE A 119 -3.11 12.48 3.65
CA ILE A 119 -2.61 11.14 3.98
C ILE A 119 -3.77 10.18 4.23
N GLU A 120 -4.79 10.60 4.98
CA GLU A 120 -5.99 9.78 5.23
C GLU A 120 -6.78 9.52 3.95
N ALA A 121 -6.96 10.53 3.10
CA ALA A 121 -7.62 10.35 1.81
C ALA A 121 -6.85 9.38 0.90
N ALA A 122 -5.51 9.47 0.87
CA ALA A 122 -4.66 8.55 0.13
C ALA A 122 -4.74 7.13 0.70
N SER A 123 -4.69 6.97 2.02
CA SER A 123 -4.79 5.67 2.69
C SER A 123 -6.14 4.99 2.42
N ALA A 124 -7.23 5.75 2.46
CA ALA A 124 -8.58 5.28 2.15
C ALA A 124 -8.70 4.83 0.68
N ARG A 125 -8.11 5.59 -0.25
CA ARG A 125 -8.04 5.19 -1.68
C ARG A 125 -7.23 3.91 -1.86
N VAL A 126 -6.08 3.77 -1.20
CA VAL A 126 -5.29 2.54 -1.25
C VAL A 126 -6.09 1.36 -0.68
N ALA A 127 -6.77 1.54 0.44
CA ALA A 127 -7.57 0.50 1.08
C ALA A 127 -8.71 0.01 0.17
N THR A 128 -9.43 0.93 -0.48
CA THR A 128 -10.51 0.58 -1.42
C THR A 128 -9.98 -0.17 -2.65
N VAL A 129 -8.85 0.28 -3.23
CA VAL A 129 -8.20 -0.43 -4.34
C VAL A 129 -7.69 -1.81 -3.91
N ARG A 130 -7.13 -1.93 -2.69
CA ARG A 130 -6.70 -3.20 -2.12
C ARG A 130 -7.87 -4.17 -1.98
N LEU A 131 -8.98 -3.73 -1.39
CA LEU A 131 -10.19 -4.55 -1.24
C LEU A 131 -10.73 -5.02 -2.59
N ARG A 132 -10.79 -4.14 -3.59
CA ARG A 132 -11.18 -4.53 -4.95
C ARG A 132 -10.28 -5.64 -5.52
N ARG A 133 -8.95 -5.50 -5.38
CA ARG A 133 -8.01 -6.52 -5.84
C ARG A 133 -8.17 -7.84 -5.07
N ILE A 134 -8.37 -7.79 -3.74
CA ILE A 134 -8.62 -8.98 -2.93
C ILE A 134 -9.86 -9.71 -3.44
N LEU A 135 -10.96 -8.99 -3.67
CA LEU A 135 -12.20 -9.57 -4.19
C LEU A 135 -11.99 -10.18 -5.59
N ASP A 136 -11.27 -9.50 -6.48
CA ASP A 136 -11.00 -10.01 -7.83
C ASP A 136 -10.13 -11.28 -7.81
N TRP A 137 -9.15 -11.36 -6.91
CA TRP A 137 -8.33 -12.55 -6.71
C TRP A 137 -9.12 -13.69 -6.06
N ARG A 138 -9.97 -13.40 -5.08
CA ARG A 138 -10.84 -14.38 -4.43
C ARG A 138 -11.78 -15.07 -5.41
N LYS A 139 -12.32 -14.33 -6.40
CA LYS A 139 -13.12 -14.93 -7.49
C LYS A 139 -12.36 -15.99 -8.28
N ARG A 140 -11.02 -15.97 -8.27
CA ARG A 140 -10.16 -16.94 -8.97
C ARG A 140 -9.78 -18.12 -8.10
N VAL A 141 -9.16 -17.86 -6.96
CA VAL A 141 -8.60 -18.93 -6.11
C VAL A 141 -9.65 -19.62 -5.23
N GLY A 142 -10.85 -19.05 -5.13
CA GLY A 142 -11.92 -19.62 -4.31
C GLY A 142 -11.80 -19.22 -2.84
N PHE A 143 -12.55 -19.94 -2.01
CA PHE A 143 -12.63 -19.79 -0.56
C PHE A 143 -12.31 -21.12 0.09
#